data_AF-A0A9D8HCW9-F1
#
_entry.id   AF-A0A9D8HCW9-F1
#
_cell.length_a   1.000
_cell.length_b   1.000
_cell.length_c   1.000
_cell.angle_alpha   90.00
_cell.angle_beta   90.00
_cell.angle_gamma   90.00
#
_symmetry.space_group_name_H-M   'P 1'
#
loop_
_entity.id
_entity.type
_entity.pdbx_description
1 polymer ?
#
loop_
_entity_poly.entity_id
_entity_poly.type
_entity_poly.pdbx_seq_one_letter_code
_entity_poly.pdbx_strand_id
1 'polypeptide(L)'
;MNPVLQMAGPNHGGPMRTPRRVTALLASLATVGATLAGAIVLAPSAQAHGSMQNPPSRIYDCFFGDRTSPMCAAAWQANPQALYDWTEVNQPAANGNHQALVPDGQLCSAGRSKYAAFDTPSTQWKATTLTPDTDGRYTFTWQSTAPHATLYYRLYLTKTGFDVTKPLKWSDLELVYDSGSRPAQASTTLRTALPARQGRHILYTVWQRSDSTEAFYSCSDVILNSTGVTPTPTPTPTPTPTGPAGISLPLATSGNRVVDATGKEVVLQGVNWFGFETANHAPHGLWTRDYKDMLAQMKSLGFNTVRLPFSLQALRSTTTSGVDFGGGRNAALRGKTPLQVMDEIIAEAGRQGLMVILDNHSQADDGFMFDLWYGQNGFTEDDWVAAWQSLATRYKNTATVVGFDLKNEPHGSATWGTGTANDWRRAAERAGNAALTIAPSKLIVVEGVENSGTQTHWWGGNLEGARTYPVRLSVPNRLVYSPHEYGPGVFNQPWFSDPNMSSILDRRWETGFGYLHTAGTAPILVGEFGAKNVGTDTVEGRWIRQFTNYMSSKGISWTFWSWNPNSGDTGGVLKDDWTTVHADK
;
A
#
# COMPACT_ATOMS: atom_id res chain seq x y z
N MET A 1 66.12 -37.07 10.43
CA MET A 1 66.42 -37.52 11.80
C MET A 1 65.21 -38.30 12.29
N ASN A 2 65.46 -39.57 12.62
CA ASN A 2 64.50 -40.57 13.10
C ASN A 2 64.07 -40.24 14.56
N PRO A 3 63.13 -40.99 15.18
CA PRO A 3 61.97 -40.47 15.92
C PRO A 3 62.13 -40.75 17.43
N VAL A 4 61.01 -41.00 18.14
CA VAL A 4 60.83 -42.00 19.23
C VAL A 4 60.58 -41.51 20.68
N LEU A 5 59.37 -41.90 21.14
CA LEU A 5 58.92 -42.38 22.47
C LEU A 5 58.80 -41.39 23.63
N GLN A 6 57.86 -41.51 24.59
CA GLN A 6 57.32 -42.73 25.25
C GLN A 6 55.99 -42.38 26.00
N MET A 7 54.86 -43.12 25.83
CA MET A 7 54.25 -44.17 26.71
C MET A 7 54.19 -43.84 28.23
N ALA A 8 53.21 -44.20 29.08
CA ALA A 8 52.08 -45.16 29.17
C ALA A 8 51.11 -44.64 30.30
N GLY A 9 49.77 -44.83 30.32
CA GLY A 9 48.96 -46.02 30.74
C GLY A 9 48.79 -46.16 32.29
N PRO A 10 47.82 -46.90 32.89
CA PRO A 10 46.40 -47.17 32.57
C PRO A 10 45.41 -47.21 33.80
N ASN A 11 44.09 -47.30 33.52
CA ASN A 11 42.99 -48.08 34.15
C ASN A 11 42.52 -48.03 35.65
N HIS A 12 41.23 -48.43 35.77
CA HIS A 12 40.40 -48.86 36.93
C HIS A 12 39.57 -47.76 37.62
N GLY A 13 38.30 -47.89 38.00
CA GLY A 13 37.36 -49.01 38.16
C GLY A 13 36.47 -48.69 39.40
N GLY A 14 35.13 -48.81 39.32
CA GLY A 14 34.20 -48.65 40.47
C GLY A 14 34.39 -49.72 41.58
N PRO A 15 33.61 -49.78 42.70
CA PRO A 15 32.14 -49.64 42.77
C PRO A 15 31.53 -49.11 44.12
N MET A 16 30.19 -49.21 44.21
CA MET A 16 29.19 -48.96 45.27
C MET A 16 29.48 -49.32 46.76
N ARG A 17 28.80 -48.63 47.70
CA ARG A 17 27.84 -49.19 48.70
C ARG A 17 27.13 -48.12 49.59
N THR A 18 25.83 -48.35 49.85
CA THR A 18 24.83 -47.72 50.77
C THR A 18 25.02 -48.18 52.25
N PRO A 19 24.17 -47.94 53.32
CA PRO A 19 22.71 -47.59 53.40
C PRO A 19 22.15 -46.82 54.66
N ARG A 20 20.82 -46.53 54.67
CA ARG A 20 19.77 -46.68 55.77
C ARG A 20 18.59 -45.69 55.55
N ARG A 21 17.38 -46.13 55.09
CA ARG A 21 16.12 -46.56 55.79
C ARG A 21 15.52 -45.52 56.75
N VAL A 22 14.22 -45.18 56.68
CA VAL A 22 13.07 -45.82 57.41
C VAL A 22 11.69 -45.21 56.97
N THR A 23 10.72 -46.08 56.61
CA THR A 23 9.21 -46.12 56.70
C THR A 23 8.33 -44.85 56.87
N ALA A 24 7.00 -44.75 56.61
CA ALA A 24 5.84 -45.58 56.22
C ALA A 24 4.65 -44.59 55.92
N LEU A 25 3.79 -44.76 54.90
CA LEU A 25 2.51 -45.52 54.81
C LEU A 25 1.20 -44.78 55.28
N LEU A 26 0.35 -44.44 54.28
CA LEU A 26 -1.14 -44.51 54.14
C LEU A 26 -2.16 -43.62 54.91
N ALA A 27 -3.28 -43.41 54.19
CA ALA A 27 -4.66 -42.99 54.55
C ALA A 27 -4.95 -41.47 54.67
N SER A 28 -6.08 -40.86 54.29
CA SER A 28 -7.19 -41.09 53.32
C SER A 28 -8.23 -39.96 53.51
N LEU A 29 -8.79 -39.44 52.41
CA LEU A 29 -10.11 -38.77 52.21
C LEU A 29 -10.54 -37.47 52.97
N ALA A 30 -10.82 -36.46 52.13
CA ALA A 30 -12.10 -35.73 51.98
C ALA A 30 -12.31 -34.31 52.55
N THR A 31 -12.54 -33.42 51.57
CA THR A 31 -13.52 -32.30 51.49
C THR A 31 -13.25 -30.89 52.06
N VAL A 32 -13.18 -29.97 51.08
CA VAL A 32 -13.73 -28.59 51.00
C VAL A 32 -13.06 -27.50 51.83
N GLY A 33 -12.37 -26.62 51.09
CA GLY A 33 -11.96 -25.29 51.53
C GLY A 33 -11.37 -24.53 50.34
N ALA A 34 -12.23 -24.12 49.40
CA ALA A 34 -11.85 -23.26 48.29
C ALA A 34 -11.45 -21.87 48.83
N THR A 35 -10.16 -21.62 48.99
CA THR A 35 -9.61 -20.26 48.98
C THR A 35 -8.94 -20.04 47.65
N LEU A 36 -9.75 -19.61 46.69
CA LEU A 36 -9.33 -18.93 45.49
C LEU A 36 -8.59 -17.66 45.94
N ALA A 37 -7.27 -17.73 46.10
CA ALA A 37 -6.43 -16.55 46.12
C ALA A 37 -6.40 -16.02 44.69
N GLY A 38 -7.52 -15.41 44.29
CA GLY A 38 -7.60 -14.61 43.08
C GLY A 38 -6.56 -13.51 43.26
N ALA A 39 -5.49 -13.59 42.47
CA ALA A 39 -4.79 -12.40 42.09
C ALA A 39 -5.82 -11.52 41.39
N ILE A 40 -6.42 -10.60 42.15
CA ILE A 40 -7.05 -9.42 41.58
C ILE A 40 -5.90 -8.72 40.90
N VAL A 41 -5.71 -9.03 39.62
CA VAL A 41 -5.06 -8.10 38.71
C VAL A 41 -6.01 -6.92 38.70
N LEU A 42 -5.71 -5.92 39.53
CA LEU A 42 -6.24 -4.58 39.34
C LEU A 42 -5.92 -4.25 37.89
N ALA A 43 -6.96 -4.18 37.06
CA ALA A 43 -6.82 -3.71 35.69
C ALA A 43 -6.07 -2.37 35.75
N PRO A 44 -5.02 -2.15 34.95
CA PRO A 44 -4.51 -0.80 34.81
C PRO A 44 -5.58 0.01 34.06
N SER A 45 -6.51 0.61 34.81
CA SER A 45 -7.31 1.72 34.30
C SER A 45 -6.41 2.94 34.27
N ALA A 46 -5.80 3.20 33.10
CA ALA A 46 -5.65 4.54 32.51
C ALA A 46 -4.77 4.48 31.25
N GLN A 47 -5.40 4.42 30.08
CA GLN A 47 -4.80 4.90 28.83
C GLN A 47 -5.82 5.87 28.21
N ALA A 48 -5.68 7.13 28.59
CA ALA A 48 -6.58 8.23 28.23
C ALA A 48 -6.08 8.90 26.96
N HIS A 49 -6.85 8.91 25.86
CA HIS A 49 -6.40 9.49 24.58
C HIS A 49 -7.43 10.42 23.93
N GLY A 50 -7.64 11.54 24.60
CA GLY A 50 -7.92 12.83 23.98
C GLY A 50 -9.31 13.08 23.40
N SER A 51 -9.55 14.33 23.05
CA SER A 51 -10.75 14.79 22.36
C SER A 51 -10.47 16.10 21.61
N MET A 52 -11.38 16.53 20.76
CA MET A 52 -11.28 17.84 20.13
C MET A 52 -11.42 18.95 21.17
N GLN A 53 -10.38 19.78 21.29
CA GLN A 53 -10.34 20.96 22.17
C GLN A 53 -10.83 22.20 21.42
N ASN A 54 -10.50 22.34 20.14
CA ASN A 54 -10.92 23.49 19.32
C ASN A 54 -11.47 23.04 17.96
N PRO A 55 -12.76 23.27 17.64
CA PRO A 55 -13.81 23.68 18.58
C PRO A 55 -14.01 22.57 19.63
N PRO A 56 -14.46 22.89 20.86
CA PRO A 56 -14.62 21.88 21.89
C PRO A 56 -15.69 20.86 21.49
N SER A 57 -15.36 19.57 21.64
CA SER A 57 -16.34 18.49 21.47
C SER A 57 -17.39 18.52 22.58
N ARG A 58 -18.53 17.85 22.38
CA ARG A 58 -19.61 17.71 23.39
C ARG A 58 -19.06 17.25 24.74
N ILE A 59 -18.25 16.18 24.73
CA ILE A 59 -17.70 15.62 25.96
C ILE A 59 -16.62 16.53 26.58
N TYR A 60 -15.81 17.19 25.75
CA TYR A 60 -14.81 18.16 26.20
C TYR A 60 -15.45 19.38 26.84
N ASP A 61 -16.47 19.98 26.20
CA ASP A 61 -17.20 21.13 26.72
C ASP A 61 -18.01 20.76 27.97
N CYS A 62 -18.63 19.57 28.03
CA CYS A 62 -19.30 19.15 29.26
C CYS A 62 -18.31 18.91 30.41
N PHE A 63 -17.07 18.48 30.15
CA PHE A 63 -16.10 18.31 31.22
C PHE A 63 -15.43 19.63 31.65
N PHE A 64 -14.94 20.44 30.71
CA PHE A 64 -14.17 21.66 30.99
C PHE A 64 -14.97 22.97 30.90
N GLY A 65 -16.10 22.96 30.22
CA GLY A 65 -16.98 24.10 29.99
C GLY A 65 -18.16 24.13 30.95
N ASP A 66 -19.34 24.48 30.45
CA ASP A 66 -20.54 24.72 31.27
C ASP A 66 -21.37 23.44 31.45
N ARG A 67 -21.15 22.78 32.59
CA ARG A 67 -21.90 21.60 33.04
C ARG A 67 -23.39 21.86 33.29
N THR A 68 -23.80 23.12 33.45
CA THR A 68 -25.20 23.48 33.71
C THR A 68 -26.03 23.62 32.44
N SER A 69 -25.39 23.58 31.25
CA SER A 69 -26.11 23.55 29.99
C SER A 69 -27.04 22.32 29.91
N PRO A 70 -28.22 22.42 29.28
CA PRO A 70 -29.24 21.36 29.33
C PRO A 70 -28.70 19.98 28.92
N MET A 71 -27.89 19.93 27.86
CA MET A 71 -27.35 18.67 27.35
C MET A 71 -26.21 18.12 28.21
N CYS A 72 -25.35 18.96 28.79
CA CYS A 72 -24.31 18.51 29.70
C CYS A 72 -24.87 18.07 31.06
N ALA A 73 -25.90 18.76 31.57
CA ALA A 73 -26.63 18.34 32.75
C ALA A 73 -27.31 16.97 32.52
N ALA A 74 -27.94 16.77 31.37
CA ALA A 74 -28.52 15.48 30.99
C ALA A 74 -27.45 14.37 30.89
N ALA A 75 -26.32 14.65 30.24
CA ALA A 75 -25.20 13.70 30.15
C ALA A 75 -24.61 13.36 31.53
N TRP A 76 -24.48 14.35 32.42
CA TRP A 76 -24.04 14.15 33.80
C TRP A 76 -25.01 13.27 34.59
N GLN A 77 -26.32 13.52 34.50
CA GLN A 77 -27.32 12.69 35.18
C GLN A 77 -27.34 11.25 34.64
N ALA A 78 -27.10 11.07 33.34
CA ALA A 78 -27.03 9.75 32.74
C ALA A 78 -25.80 8.95 33.21
N ASN A 79 -24.62 9.57 33.20
CA ASN A 79 -23.39 8.94 33.68
C ASN A 79 -22.28 9.97 33.98
N PRO A 80 -22.07 10.37 35.24
CA PRO A 80 -21.00 11.31 35.60
C PRO A 80 -19.61 10.81 35.22
N GLN A 81 -19.38 9.49 35.31
CA GLN A 81 -18.08 8.88 35.01
C GLN A 81 -17.70 9.05 33.53
N ALA A 82 -18.69 9.09 32.63
CA ALA A 82 -18.44 9.35 31.22
C ALA A 82 -17.76 10.71 30.99
N LEU A 83 -18.10 11.73 31.78
CA LEU A 83 -17.48 13.06 31.66
C LEU A 83 -16.08 13.08 32.27
N TYR A 84 -15.85 12.36 33.37
CA TYR A 84 -14.50 12.21 33.93
C TYR A 84 -13.54 11.49 32.97
N ASP A 85 -14.08 10.57 32.16
CA ASP A 85 -13.33 9.83 31.15
C ASP A 85 -13.45 10.45 29.74
N TRP A 86 -13.45 11.78 29.66
CA TRP A 86 -13.65 12.55 28.43
C TRP A 86 -12.67 12.22 27.28
N THR A 87 -11.57 11.56 27.60
CA THR A 87 -10.49 11.13 26.71
C THR A 87 -10.66 9.73 26.13
N GLU A 88 -11.74 9.00 26.47
CA GLU A 88 -11.84 7.55 26.24
C GLU A 88 -12.97 7.17 25.27
N VAL A 89 -13.58 8.13 24.57
CA VAL A 89 -14.58 7.82 23.53
C VAL A 89 -13.86 7.14 22.36
N ASN A 90 -13.79 5.80 22.40
CA ASN A 90 -12.90 5.01 21.58
C ASN A 90 -13.54 3.72 21.05
N GLN A 91 -12.80 3.04 20.18
CA GLN A 91 -13.02 1.65 19.77
C GLN A 91 -11.67 0.93 19.76
N PRO A 92 -11.41 -0.02 20.69
CA PRO A 92 -10.12 -0.70 20.81
C PRO A 92 -9.66 -1.46 19.56
N ALA A 93 -10.61 -1.98 18.79
CA ALA A 93 -10.36 -2.80 17.60
C ALA A 93 -10.79 -2.09 16.30
N ALA A 94 -10.81 -0.75 16.30
CA ALA A 94 -11.26 0.04 15.15
C ALA A 94 -10.53 -0.34 13.86
N ASN A 95 -9.20 -0.25 13.87
CA ASN A 95 -8.29 -0.57 12.76
C ASN A 95 -8.77 -0.03 11.39
N GLY A 96 -9.33 1.18 11.37
CA GLY A 96 -9.93 1.81 10.19
C GLY A 96 -11.37 1.38 9.84
N ASN A 97 -11.92 0.34 10.49
CA ASN A 97 -13.27 -0.18 10.27
C ASN A 97 -14.34 0.53 11.13
N HIS A 98 -14.35 1.86 11.11
CA HIS A 98 -15.19 2.67 12.00
C HIS A 98 -16.69 2.45 11.78
N GLN A 99 -17.13 2.36 10.53
CA GLN A 99 -18.56 2.25 10.18
C GLN A 99 -19.18 0.93 10.62
N ALA A 100 -18.42 -0.17 10.59
CA ALA A 100 -18.93 -1.47 11.05
C ALA A 100 -19.02 -1.55 12.58
N LEU A 101 -18.19 -0.80 13.30
CA LEU A 101 -18.06 -0.87 14.76
C LEU A 101 -18.85 0.19 15.51
N VAL A 102 -19.16 1.31 14.84
CA VAL A 102 -19.92 2.42 15.41
C VAL A 102 -21.23 2.55 14.61
N PRO A 103 -22.36 2.04 15.10
CA PRO A 103 -23.63 2.08 14.37
C PRO A 103 -24.16 3.50 14.15
N ASP A 104 -24.98 3.67 13.12
CA ASP A 104 -25.75 4.90 12.91
C ASP A 104 -26.54 5.28 14.16
N GLY A 105 -26.55 6.58 14.47
CA GLY A 105 -27.15 7.13 15.69
C GLY A 105 -26.28 6.96 16.94
N GLN A 106 -25.10 6.36 16.85
CA GLN A 106 -24.18 6.15 17.98
C GLN A 106 -22.77 6.71 17.75
N LEU A 107 -22.64 7.64 16.81
CA LEU A 107 -21.33 8.16 16.39
C LEU A 107 -20.63 8.93 17.51
N CYS A 108 -21.36 9.77 18.25
CA CYS A 108 -20.77 10.62 19.28
C CYS A 108 -20.39 9.85 20.56
N SER A 109 -20.96 8.66 20.75
CA SER A 109 -20.56 7.70 21.80
C SER A 109 -19.56 6.65 21.34
N ALA A 110 -19.23 6.62 20.04
CA ALA A 110 -18.49 5.54 19.40
C ALA A 110 -19.15 4.15 19.58
N GLY A 111 -20.47 4.06 19.68
CA GLY A 111 -21.18 2.79 19.89
C GLY A 111 -21.07 2.24 21.32
N ARG A 112 -20.56 3.03 22.27
CA ARG A 112 -20.35 2.60 23.66
C ARG A 112 -21.44 3.15 24.56
N SER A 113 -22.14 2.25 25.26
CA SER A 113 -23.24 2.58 26.18
C SER A 113 -22.86 3.60 27.25
N LYS A 114 -21.61 3.58 27.72
CA LYS A 114 -21.07 4.56 28.68
C LYS A 114 -21.25 6.01 28.22
N TYR A 115 -21.15 6.26 26.90
CA TYR A 115 -21.18 7.60 26.30
C TYR A 115 -22.49 7.90 25.56
N ALA A 116 -23.52 7.05 25.67
CA ALA A 116 -24.74 7.14 24.87
C ALA A 116 -25.48 8.48 24.99
N ALA A 117 -25.36 9.19 26.12
CA ALA A 117 -25.99 10.50 26.29
C ALA A 117 -25.50 11.54 25.25
N PHE A 118 -24.27 11.41 24.77
CA PHE A 118 -23.68 12.31 23.77
C PHE A 118 -24.24 12.12 22.36
N ASP A 119 -24.99 11.05 22.11
CA ASP A 119 -25.69 10.81 20.83
C ASP A 119 -27.02 11.54 20.71
N THR A 120 -27.54 12.09 21.82
CA THR A 120 -28.88 12.70 21.87
C THR A 120 -29.00 13.84 20.86
N PRO A 121 -29.89 13.75 19.85
CA PRO A 121 -30.12 14.82 18.89
C PRO A 121 -30.74 16.03 19.56
N SER A 122 -30.15 17.22 19.40
CA SER A 122 -30.63 18.43 20.04
C SER A 122 -30.00 19.70 19.46
N THR A 123 -30.78 20.78 19.42
CA THR A 123 -30.28 22.14 19.20
C THR A 123 -29.67 22.78 20.45
N GLN A 124 -29.79 22.12 21.61
CA GLN A 124 -29.32 22.63 22.90
C GLN A 124 -27.87 22.27 23.21
N TRP A 125 -27.22 21.43 22.40
CA TRP A 125 -25.75 21.31 22.46
C TRP A 125 -25.13 22.68 22.17
N LYS A 126 -24.12 23.07 22.94
CA LYS A 126 -23.40 24.32 22.71
C LYS A 126 -22.66 24.22 21.38
N ALA A 127 -22.84 25.22 20.52
CA ALA A 127 -22.20 25.25 19.21
C ALA A 127 -21.16 26.37 19.09
N THR A 128 -20.04 26.09 18.43
CA THR A 128 -18.99 27.05 18.15
C THR A 128 -19.14 27.63 16.74
N THR A 129 -19.22 28.95 16.62
CA THR A 129 -19.13 29.60 15.30
C THR A 129 -17.71 29.48 14.76
N LEU A 130 -17.56 28.83 13.60
CA LEU A 130 -16.26 28.69 12.95
C LEU A 130 -16.02 29.89 12.04
N THR A 131 -15.08 30.73 12.45
CA THR A 131 -14.61 31.89 11.68
C THR A 131 -13.22 31.57 11.14
N PRO A 132 -13.04 31.40 9.81
CA PRO A 132 -11.71 31.24 9.23
C PRO A 132 -10.81 32.44 9.53
N ASP A 133 -9.51 32.18 9.61
CA ASP A 133 -8.48 33.21 9.64
C ASP A 133 -8.42 33.98 8.30
N THR A 134 -7.57 35.00 8.23
CA THR A 134 -7.38 35.85 7.05
C THR A 134 -6.92 35.09 5.81
N ASP A 135 -6.35 33.89 5.96
CA ASP A 135 -5.95 32.99 4.87
C ASP A 135 -7.08 32.05 4.41
N GLY A 136 -8.29 32.22 4.94
CA GLY A 136 -9.46 31.40 4.63
C GLY A 136 -9.45 30.01 5.26
N ARG A 137 -8.55 29.73 6.21
CA ARG A 137 -8.48 28.44 6.91
C ARG A 137 -8.86 28.56 8.38
N TYR A 138 -9.34 27.46 8.95
CA TYR A 138 -9.59 27.32 10.38
C TYR A 138 -8.57 26.35 10.99
N THR A 139 -8.12 26.65 12.20
CA THR A 139 -7.27 25.76 13.00
C THR A 139 -8.13 24.96 13.97
N PHE A 140 -8.15 23.66 13.79
CA PHE A 140 -8.67 22.72 14.77
C PHE A 140 -7.54 22.20 15.65
N THR A 141 -7.84 21.91 16.91
CA THR A 141 -6.85 21.40 17.88
C THR A 141 -7.39 20.18 18.59
N TRP A 142 -6.74 19.04 18.38
CA TRP A 142 -6.97 17.83 19.16
C TRP A 142 -6.01 17.78 20.35
N GLN A 143 -6.53 17.56 21.55
CA GLN A 143 -5.73 17.43 22.76
C GLN A 143 -5.58 15.95 23.13
N SER A 144 -4.35 15.49 23.34
CA SER A 144 -4.02 14.11 23.70
C SER A 144 -3.29 14.06 25.04
N THR A 145 -3.91 13.42 26.03
CA THR A 145 -3.32 13.21 27.37
C THR A 145 -2.25 12.13 27.39
N ALA A 146 -2.33 11.14 26.49
CA ALA A 146 -1.21 10.27 26.13
C ALA A 146 -0.96 10.36 24.61
N PRO A 147 0.17 10.97 24.19
CA PRO A 147 0.55 11.08 22.78
C PRO A 147 0.83 9.73 22.15
N HIS A 148 0.23 9.45 20.98
CA HIS A 148 0.48 8.24 20.21
C HIS A 148 0.80 8.55 18.75
N ALA A 149 1.61 7.68 18.14
CA ALA A 149 1.83 7.74 16.71
C ALA A 149 0.47 7.55 16.01
N THR A 150 0.20 8.43 15.05
CA THR A 150 -1.13 8.59 14.47
C THR A 150 -1.10 8.14 13.03
N LEU A 151 -2.05 7.28 12.64
CA LEU A 151 -2.28 6.94 11.24
C LEU A 151 -3.00 8.09 10.53
N TYR A 152 -4.00 8.68 11.18
CA TYR A 152 -4.65 9.92 10.77
C TYR A 152 -5.56 10.51 11.86
N TYR A 153 -5.77 11.81 11.77
CA TYR A 153 -6.99 12.49 12.22
C TYR A 153 -7.84 12.79 10.99
N ARG A 154 -9.11 12.37 11.00
CA ARG A 154 -10.09 12.70 9.97
C ARG A 154 -11.17 13.58 10.56
N LEU A 155 -11.43 14.71 9.90
CA LEU A 155 -12.52 15.61 10.23
C LEU A 155 -13.63 15.43 9.21
N TYR A 156 -14.83 15.18 9.71
CA TYR A 156 -16.05 15.08 8.93
C TYR A 156 -17.00 16.18 9.35
N LEU A 157 -17.76 16.72 8.40
CA LEU A 157 -18.80 17.69 8.66
C LEU A 157 -20.13 17.17 8.11
N THR A 158 -21.22 17.39 8.83
CA THR A 158 -22.55 17.07 8.32
C THR A 158 -22.83 17.81 7.00
N LYS A 159 -23.51 17.14 6.07
CA LYS A 159 -23.92 17.68 4.77
C LYS A 159 -24.89 18.84 4.92
N THR A 160 -24.99 19.66 3.87
CA THR A 160 -25.97 20.76 3.78
C THR A 160 -27.39 20.23 4.01
N GLY A 161 -28.16 20.91 4.85
CA GLY A 161 -29.54 20.53 5.15
C GLY A 161 -29.72 19.43 6.20
N PHE A 162 -28.64 18.95 6.83
CA PHE A 162 -28.75 18.02 7.96
C PHE A 162 -29.53 18.65 9.13
N ASP A 163 -30.52 17.93 9.64
CA ASP A 163 -31.32 18.32 10.81
C ASP A 163 -30.68 17.77 12.09
N VAL A 164 -30.09 18.66 12.90
CA VAL A 164 -29.42 18.31 14.17
C VAL A 164 -30.36 17.75 15.24
N THR A 165 -31.68 17.76 15.01
CA THR A 165 -32.67 17.09 15.86
C THR A 165 -32.90 15.63 15.48
N LYS A 166 -32.17 15.11 14.47
CA LYS A 166 -32.16 13.70 14.08
C LYS A 166 -30.88 12.98 14.53
N PRO A 167 -30.95 11.65 14.78
CA PRO A 167 -29.75 10.85 15.03
C PRO A 167 -28.76 10.97 13.88
N LEU A 168 -27.50 11.26 14.22
CA LEU A 168 -26.41 11.40 13.25
C LEU A 168 -26.06 10.03 12.66
N LYS A 169 -26.00 9.93 11.33
CA LYS A 169 -25.59 8.73 10.60
C LYS A 169 -24.28 8.95 9.85
N TRP A 170 -23.60 7.87 9.51
CA TRP A 170 -22.43 7.94 8.63
C TRP A 170 -22.76 8.54 7.26
N SER A 171 -23.96 8.29 6.74
CA SER A 171 -24.44 8.85 5.48
C SER A 171 -24.60 10.38 5.50
N ASP A 172 -24.71 10.98 6.69
CA ASP A 172 -24.92 12.42 6.85
C ASP A 172 -23.60 13.20 6.84
N LEU A 173 -22.46 12.49 6.91
CA LEU A 173 -21.13 13.08 7.01
C LEU A 173 -20.44 13.20 5.64
N GLU A 174 -19.63 14.24 5.50
CA GLU A 174 -18.66 14.43 4.42
C GLU A 174 -17.27 14.61 5.03
N LEU A 175 -16.26 13.91 4.51
CA LEU A 175 -14.87 14.09 4.94
C LEU A 175 -14.36 15.44 4.44
N VAL A 176 -13.92 16.31 5.36
CA VAL A 176 -13.45 17.66 5.04
C VAL A 176 -11.95 17.86 5.30
N TYR A 177 -11.33 16.93 6.01
CA TYR A 177 -9.88 16.94 6.25
C TYR A 177 -9.36 15.57 6.63
N ASP A 178 -8.19 15.20 6.12
CA ASP A 178 -7.41 14.05 6.58
C ASP A 178 -5.98 14.56 6.87
N SER A 179 -5.51 14.29 8.09
CA SER A 179 -4.22 14.80 8.55
C SER A 179 -3.03 14.03 7.98
N GLY A 180 -3.25 12.84 7.43
CA GLY A 180 -2.22 11.84 7.18
C GLY A 180 -1.54 11.36 8.46
N SER A 181 -0.49 10.54 8.29
CA SER A 181 0.32 10.05 9.40
C SER A 181 0.98 11.21 10.15
N ARG A 182 1.01 11.12 11.47
CA ARG A 182 1.62 12.13 12.34
C ARG A 182 2.40 11.50 13.49
N PRO A 183 3.51 12.13 13.92
CA PRO A 183 4.20 11.71 15.12
C PRO A 183 3.31 11.88 16.36
N ALA A 184 3.67 11.20 17.44
CA ALA A 184 3.02 11.37 18.73
C ALA A 184 3.14 12.84 19.20
N GLN A 185 2.00 13.49 19.46
CA GLN A 185 1.93 14.86 19.94
C GLN A 185 0.87 14.98 21.04
N ALA A 186 1.15 15.79 22.08
CA ALA A 186 0.18 16.09 23.14
C ALA A 186 -0.90 17.09 22.70
N SER A 187 -0.62 17.85 21.66
CA SER A 187 -1.57 18.74 20.98
C SER A 187 -1.31 18.67 19.49
N THR A 188 -2.34 18.34 18.71
CA THR A 188 -2.25 18.23 17.26
C THR A 188 -3.08 19.32 16.59
N THR A 189 -2.40 20.19 15.86
CA THR A 189 -3.01 21.23 15.03
C THR A 189 -3.43 20.66 13.68
N LEU A 190 -4.72 20.72 13.37
CA LEU A 190 -5.31 20.31 12.09
C LEU A 190 -5.81 21.58 11.42
N ARG A 191 -5.17 22.03 10.34
CA ARG A 191 -5.49 23.31 9.68
C ARG A 191 -6.04 23.04 8.28
N THR A 192 -7.25 23.52 7.99
CA THR A 192 -7.92 23.31 6.71
C THR A 192 -8.86 24.45 6.35
N ALA A 193 -9.22 24.58 5.08
CA ALA A 193 -10.32 25.43 4.65
C ALA A 193 -11.66 24.81 5.09
N LEU A 194 -12.63 25.66 5.45
CA LEU A 194 -13.98 25.20 5.77
C LEU A 194 -14.80 25.10 4.48
N PRO A 195 -15.55 24.01 4.25
CA PRO A 195 -16.48 23.95 3.13
C PRO A 195 -17.57 25.02 3.28
N ALA A 196 -18.11 25.50 2.16
CA ALA A 196 -19.24 26.43 2.19
C ALA A 196 -20.46 25.74 2.81
N ARG A 197 -20.89 26.29 3.96
CA ARG A 197 -22.00 25.81 4.77
C ARG A 197 -22.64 26.97 5.49
N GLN A 198 -23.94 26.85 5.71
CA GLN A 198 -24.73 27.82 6.43
C GLN A 198 -25.53 27.14 7.53
N GLY A 199 -25.49 27.73 8.72
CA GLY A 199 -26.26 27.27 9.87
C GLY A 199 -25.51 26.24 10.69
N ARG A 200 -26.27 25.49 11.49
CA ARG A 200 -25.75 24.56 12.48
C ARG A 200 -25.41 23.21 11.86
N HIS A 201 -24.24 22.69 12.19
CA HIS A 201 -23.69 21.42 11.72
C HIS A 201 -23.01 20.67 12.87
N ILE A 202 -22.72 19.39 12.64
CA ILE A 202 -21.88 18.59 13.55
C ILE A 202 -20.54 18.33 12.84
N LEU A 203 -19.44 18.68 13.51
CA LEU A 203 -18.09 18.27 13.20
C LEU A 203 -17.80 16.95 13.93
N TYR A 204 -17.61 15.88 13.18
CA TYR A 204 -17.23 14.58 13.72
C TYR A 204 -15.76 14.30 13.44
N THR A 205 -15.00 13.89 14.44
CA THR A 205 -13.56 13.62 14.31
C THR A 205 -13.26 12.17 14.66
N VAL A 206 -12.39 11.56 13.86
CA VAL A 206 -11.82 10.24 14.11
C VAL A 206 -10.31 10.39 14.23
N TRP A 207 -9.73 9.88 15.31
CA TRP A 207 -8.29 9.69 15.46
C TRP A 207 -7.97 8.21 15.42
N GLN A 208 -7.32 7.73 14.36
CA GLN A 208 -6.82 6.35 14.27
C GLN A 208 -5.35 6.33 14.65
N ARG A 209 -5.01 5.56 15.67
CA ARG A 209 -3.61 5.32 16.05
C ARG A 209 -2.94 4.43 15.00
N SER A 210 -1.63 4.61 14.81
CA SER A 210 -0.82 3.73 13.95
C SER A 210 -0.09 2.66 14.75
N ASP A 211 0.07 2.86 16.06
CA ASP A 211 0.76 1.93 16.97
C ASP A 211 -0.18 0.93 17.67
N SER A 212 -1.48 0.98 17.36
CA SER A 212 -2.48 0.01 17.79
C SER A 212 -3.70 0.03 16.88
N THR A 213 -4.59 -0.94 17.04
CA THR A 213 -5.89 -0.98 16.36
C THR A 213 -6.89 0.04 16.92
N GLU A 214 -6.59 0.72 18.02
CA GLU A 214 -7.53 1.59 18.72
C GLU A 214 -7.75 2.94 17.99
N ALA A 215 -8.99 3.42 17.96
CA ALA A 215 -9.34 4.75 17.48
C ALA A 215 -10.20 5.52 18.46
N PHE A 216 -10.14 6.85 18.40
CA PHE A 216 -10.87 7.79 19.26
C PHE A 216 -11.78 8.69 18.44
N TYR A 217 -12.88 9.15 19.04
CA TYR A 217 -13.96 9.83 18.35
C TYR A 217 -14.42 11.06 19.12
N SER A 218 -14.90 12.08 18.41
CA SER A 218 -15.53 13.23 19.06
C SER A 218 -16.54 13.91 18.14
N CYS A 219 -17.62 14.44 18.70
CA CYS A 219 -18.57 15.32 18.01
C CYS A 219 -18.46 16.73 18.58
N SER A 220 -18.40 17.75 17.73
CA SER A 220 -18.50 19.16 18.12
C SER A 220 -19.65 19.81 17.35
N ASP A 221 -20.57 20.48 18.03
CA ASP A 221 -21.60 21.27 17.35
C ASP A 221 -21.00 22.59 16.90
N VAL A 222 -21.26 22.98 15.65
CA VAL A 222 -20.63 24.14 15.04
C VAL A 222 -21.63 24.96 14.23
N ILE A 223 -21.36 26.25 14.08
CA ILE A 223 -22.13 27.16 13.22
C ILE A 223 -21.21 27.68 12.12
N LEU A 224 -21.63 27.55 10.86
CA LEU A 224 -20.92 28.11 9.71
C LEU A 224 -21.75 29.24 9.10
N ASN A 225 -21.10 30.37 8.79
CA ASN A 225 -21.74 31.58 8.26
C ASN A 225 -21.24 31.95 6.86
N SER A 226 -20.64 31.01 6.13
CA SER A 226 -20.06 31.25 4.81
C SER A 226 -21.15 31.18 3.74
N THR A 227 -21.40 32.31 3.05
CA THR A 227 -22.38 32.43 1.95
C THR A 227 -21.74 32.66 0.57
N GLY A 228 -20.44 32.46 0.38
CA GLY A 228 -19.83 32.76 -0.90
C GLY A 228 -18.33 32.50 -0.99
N VAL A 229 -17.96 31.23 -1.16
CA VAL A 229 -17.17 30.69 -2.28
C VAL A 229 -17.61 29.23 -2.32
N THR A 230 -18.35 28.81 -3.36
CA THR A 230 -18.56 27.39 -3.59
C THR A 230 -17.16 26.76 -3.71
N PRO A 231 -16.70 25.89 -2.80
CA PRO A 231 -15.63 24.99 -3.20
C PRO A 231 -16.19 24.29 -4.44
N THR A 232 -15.43 24.31 -5.54
CA THR A 232 -15.72 23.48 -6.73
C THR A 232 -16.34 22.18 -6.23
N PRO A 233 -17.55 21.79 -6.69
CA PRO A 233 -18.24 20.65 -6.12
C PRO A 233 -17.24 19.51 -5.96
N THR A 234 -17.00 19.07 -4.72
CA THR A 234 -16.53 17.71 -4.50
C THR A 234 -17.54 16.89 -5.30
N PRO A 235 -17.12 16.14 -6.33
CA PRO A 235 -18.05 15.30 -7.07
C PRO A 235 -18.83 14.49 -6.03
N THR A 236 -20.16 14.39 -6.19
CA THR A 236 -21.00 13.29 -5.68
C THR A 236 -20.12 12.07 -5.47
N PRO A 237 -20.18 11.32 -4.33
CA PRO A 237 -19.29 10.17 -4.15
C PRO A 237 -19.37 9.31 -5.40
N THR A 238 -18.37 9.50 -6.26
CA THR A 238 -18.06 8.57 -7.31
C THR A 238 -17.84 7.31 -6.49
N PRO A 239 -18.57 6.22 -6.77
CA PRO A 239 -18.36 4.97 -6.06
C PRO A 239 -16.86 4.79 -5.87
N THR A 240 -16.42 4.43 -4.65
CA THR A 240 -15.04 4.01 -4.34
C THR A 240 -14.43 3.53 -5.63
N PRO A 241 -13.41 4.22 -6.21
CA PRO A 241 -13.04 4.03 -7.60
C PRO A 241 -12.99 2.53 -7.81
N THR A 242 -14.01 2.06 -8.53
CA THR A 242 -14.17 0.65 -8.77
C THR A 242 -13.05 0.44 -9.75
N GLY A 243 -11.90 0.01 -9.22
CA GLY A 243 -10.84 -0.51 -10.04
C GLY A 243 -11.43 -1.56 -10.98
N PRO A 244 -10.70 -1.92 -12.04
CA PRO A 244 -11.13 -2.89 -13.03
C PRO A 244 -12.02 -4.00 -12.43
N ALA A 245 -13.27 -4.13 -12.90
CA ALA A 245 -14.16 -5.24 -12.50
C ALA A 245 -14.42 -5.41 -10.98
N GLY A 246 -14.66 -4.33 -10.23
CA GLY A 246 -15.10 -4.46 -8.83
C GLY A 246 -13.97 -4.49 -7.80
N ILE A 247 -12.77 -4.04 -8.17
CA ILE A 247 -11.61 -3.94 -7.27
C ILE A 247 -11.72 -2.66 -6.44
N SER A 248 -11.68 -2.74 -5.11
CA SER A 248 -11.69 -1.56 -4.24
C SER A 248 -10.27 -1.07 -3.95
N LEU A 249 -9.89 0.11 -4.40
CA LEU A 249 -8.55 0.67 -4.14
C LEU A 249 -8.49 1.41 -2.79
N PRO A 250 -7.31 1.53 -2.14
CA PRO A 250 -5.98 1.09 -2.58
C PRO A 250 -5.74 -0.41 -2.40
N LEU A 251 -4.73 -0.93 -3.10
CA LEU A 251 -4.25 -2.30 -2.91
C LEU A 251 -3.32 -2.40 -1.69
N ALA A 252 -3.25 -3.60 -1.11
CA ALA A 252 -2.32 -3.99 -0.05
C ALA A 252 -1.86 -5.43 -0.26
N THR A 253 -0.96 -5.92 0.60
CA THR A 253 -0.54 -7.33 0.58
C THR A 253 -1.00 -8.08 1.84
N SER A 254 -1.39 -9.34 1.69
CA SER A 254 -1.82 -10.22 2.78
C SER A 254 -1.24 -11.62 2.55
N GLY A 255 -0.21 -11.98 3.32
CA GLY A 255 0.59 -13.17 3.05
C GLY A 255 1.19 -13.11 1.65
N ASN A 256 0.90 -14.13 0.84
CA ASN A 256 1.33 -14.22 -0.56
C ASN A 256 0.35 -13.59 -1.58
N ARG A 257 -0.67 -12.86 -1.14
CA ARG A 257 -1.69 -12.28 -2.04
C ARG A 257 -1.63 -10.77 -2.07
N VAL A 258 -1.91 -10.20 -3.24
CA VAL A 258 -2.35 -8.81 -3.35
C VAL A 258 -3.86 -8.79 -3.06
N VAL A 259 -4.30 -7.84 -2.23
CA VAL A 259 -5.70 -7.67 -1.84
C VAL A 259 -6.14 -6.25 -2.05
N ASP A 260 -7.43 -6.08 -2.31
CA ASP A 260 -8.09 -4.79 -2.39
C ASP A 260 -8.42 -4.25 -0.97
N ALA A 261 -8.98 -3.05 -0.90
CA ALA A 261 -9.33 -2.36 0.34
C ALA A 261 -10.42 -3.09 1.17
N THR A 262 -11.13 -4.06 0.58
CA THR A 262 -12.09 -4.93 1.28
C THR A 262 -11.47 -6.25 1.74
N GLY A 263 -10.20 -6.49 1.41
CA GLY A 263 -9.48 -7.74 1.68
C GLY A 263 -9.71 -8.82 0.62
N LYS A 264 -10.41 -8.51 -0.48
CA LYS A 264 -10.61 -9.43 -1.59
C LYS A 264 -9.30 -9.57 -2.37
N GLU A 265 -8.93 -10.80 -2.70
CA GLU A 265 -7.75 -11.07 -3.53
C GLU A 265 -7.88 -10.43 -4.92
N VAL A 266 -6.77 -9.86 -5.39
CA VAL A 266 -6.61 -9.24 -6.70
C VAL A 266 -5.43 -9.87 -7.40
N VAL A 267 -5.69 -10.48 -8.55
CA VAL A 267 -4.64 -10.89 -9.49
C VAL A 267 -4.46 -9.76 -10.51
N LEU A 268 -3.28 -9.15 -10.54
CA LEU A 268 -2.94 -8.20 -11.59
C LEU A 268 -2.68 -8.99 -12.87
N GLN A 269 -3.46 -8.72 -13.90
CA GLN A 269 -3.36 -9.33 -15.23
C GLN A 269 -3.11 -8.19 -16.20
N GLY A 270 -1.83 -7.88 -16.41
CA GLY A 270 -1.45 -6.64 -17.07
C GLY A 270 -0.59 -6.81 -18.30
N VAL A 271 -0.22 -5.67 -18.87
CA VAL A 271 0.65 -5.57 -20.04
C VAL A 271 1.61 -4.39 -19.88
N ASN A 272 2.83 -4.53 -20.40
CA ASN A 272 3.81 -3.45 -20.46
C ASN A 272 3.56 -2.58 -21.68
N TRP A 273 3.43 -1.27 -21.51
CA TRP A 273 3.35 -0.31 -22.62
C TRP A 273 4.53 0.67 -22.56
N PHE A 274 5.61 0.30 -23.26
CA PHE A 274 6.89 0.99 -23.19
C PHE A 274 6.97 2.19 -24.15
N GLY A 275 7.88 3.13 -23.84
CA GLY A 275 8.23 4.30 -24.65
C GLY A 275 8.54 5.57 -23.86
N PHE A 276 8.16 5.68 -22.57
CA PHE A 276 8.61 6.84 -21.78
C PHE A 276 10.09 6.74 -21.41
N GLU A 277 10.66 5.54 -21.41
CA GLU A 277 12.06 5.24 -21.14
C GLU A 277 12.99 5.41 -22.35
N THR A 278 12.43 5.62 -23.54
CA THR A 278 13.17 5.89 -24.77
C THR A 278 13.28 7.39 -25.02
N ALA A 279 14.07 7.77 -26.02
CA ALA A 279 14.15 9.17 -26.47
C ALA A 279 12.81 9.77 -26.94
N ASN A 280 11.74 8.97 -27.07
CA ASN A 280 10.41 9.48 -27.35
C ASN A 280 9.77 10.18 -26.16
N HIS A 281 10.09 9.75 -24.94
CA HIS A 281 9.45 10.20 -23.70
C HIS A 281 7.91 10.17 -23.71
N ALA A 282 7.34 9.26 -24.50
CA ALA A 282 5.93 8.99 -24.59
C ALA A 282 5.76 7.55 -25.09
N PRO A 283 4.70 6.84 -24.69
CA PRO A 283 4.54 5.45 -25.11
C PRO A 283 4.53 5.33 -26.62
N HIS A 284 5.18 4.29 -27.12
CA HIS A 284 5.24 4.05 -28.55
C HIS A 284 3.85 3.74 -29.14
N GLY A 285 3.71 3.95 -30.44
CA GLY A 285 2.47 3.70 -31.18
C GLY A 285 1.52 4.89 -31.27
N LEU A 286 1.79 5.98 -30.54
CA LEU A 286 0.99 7.21 -30.60
C LEU A 286 1.15 7.99 -31.92
N TRP A 287 2.09 7.60 -32.77
CA TRP A 287 2.17 8.03 -34.17
C TRP A 287 1.09 7.36 -35.05
N THR A 288 0.51 6.24 -34.60
CA THR A 288 -0.51 5.47 -35.33
C THR A 288 -1.88 5.51 -34.67
N ARG A 289 -1.96 5.54 -33.34
CA ARG A 289 -3.22 5.38 -32.59
C ARG A 289 -3.41 6.49 -31.57
N ASP A 290 -4.66 6.71 -31.18
CA ASP A 290 -4.99 7.53 -30.01
C ASP A 290 -4.72 6.73 -28.73
N TYR A 291 -4.15 7.38 -27.71
CA TYR A 291 -3.86 6.73 -26.42
C TYR A 291 -5.11 6.15 -25.73
N LYS A 292 -6.29 6.75 -25.93
CA LYS A 292 -7.55 6.26 -25.38
C LYS A 292 -7.96 4.95 -26.04
N ASP A 293 -7.73 4.82 -27.34
CA ASP A 293 -8.04 3.60 -28.10
C ASP A 293 -7.07 2.47 -27.74
N MET A 294 -5.80 2.78 -27.47
CA MET A 294 -4.83 1.81 -26.96
C MET A 294 -5.31 1.21 -25.63
N LEU A 295 -5.64 2.07 -24.66
CA LEU A 295 -6.14 1.65 -23.35
C LEU A 295 -7.47 0.88 -23.46
N ALA A 296 -8.37 1.30 -24.34
CA ALA A 296 -9.66 0.65 -24.53
C ALA A 296 -9.50 -0.75 -25.11
N GLN A 297 -8.54 -0.95 -26.00
CA GLN A 297 -8.22 -2.25 -26.57
C GLN A 297 -7.53 -3.15 -25.55
N MET A 298 -6.61 -2.63 -24.73
CA MET A 298 -6.04 -3.40 -23.60
C MET A 298 -7.16 -3.88 -22.67
N LYS A 299 -8.08 -2.98 -22.32
CA LYS A 299 -9.21 -3.29 -21.45
C LYS A 299 -10.14 -4.34 -22.05
N SER A 300 -10.45 -4.26 -23.34
CA SER A 300 -11.36 -5.19 -24.01
C SER A 300 -10.78 -6.61 -24.15
N LEU A 301 -9.45 -6.74 -24.18
CA LEU A 301 -8.74 -8.02 -24.14
C LEU A 301 -8.66 -8.62 -22.72
N GLY A 302 -9.15 -7.92 -21.70
CA GLY A 302 -9.22 -8.40 -20.33
C GLY A 302 -8.07 -7.97 -19.44
N PHE A 303 -7.11 -7.17 -19.94
CA PHE A 303 -6.09 -6.59 -19.07
C PHE A 303 -6.73 -5.66 -18.04
N ASN A 304 -6.21 -5.72 -16.81
CA ASN A 304 -6.64 -4.88 -15.70
C ASN A 304 -5.55 -3.93 -15.19
N THR A 305 -4.31 -4.10 -15.65
CA THR A 305 -3.15 -3.32 -15.19
C THR A 305 -2.24 -2.98 -16.37
N VAL A 306 -1.65 -1.78 -16.36
CA VAL A 306 -0.61 -1.37 -17.31
C VAL A 306 0.66 -1.07 -16.51
N ARG A 307 1.78 -1.75 -16.82
CA ARG A 307 3.11 -1.34 -16.34
C ARG A 307 3.64 -0.32 -17.34
N LEU A 308 4.02 0.86 -16.85
CA LEU A 308 4.51 1.99 -17.63
C LEU A 308 6.00 2.22 -17.31
N PRO A 309 6.90 1.61 -18.11
CA PRO A 309 8.33 1.92 -18.11
C PRO A 309 8.59 3.41 -18.35
N PHE A 310 9.52 4.02 -17.60
CA PHE A 310 10.00 5.40 -17.80
C PHE A 310 11.50 5.56 -17.45
N SER A 311 12.18 6.54 -18.05
CA SER A 311 13.55 6.92 -17.69
C SER A 311 13.57 8.11 -16.71
N LEU A 312 14.60 8.21 -15.86
CA LEU A 312 14.78 9.41 -15.02
C LEU A 312 14.99 10.68 -15.87
N GLN A 313 15.64 10.52 -17.03
CA GLN A 313 15.83 11.57 -18.01
C GLN A 313 14.51 12.09 -18.58
N ALA A 314 13.54 11.22 -18.87
CA ALA A 314 12.20 11.62 -19.30
C ALA A 314 11.48 12.50 -18.27
N LEU A 315 11.64 12.22 -16.98
CA LEU A 315 11.05 13.04 -15.90
C LEU A 315 11.62 14.47 -15.86
N ARG A 316 12.85 14.67 -16.39
CA ARG A 316 13.53 15.97 -16.47
C ARG A 316 13.35 16.66 -17.82
N SER A 317 12.77 15.97 -18.80
CA SER A 317 12.55 16.51 -20.14
C SER A 317 11.34 17.43 -20.21
N THR A 318 11.32 18.29 -21.22
CA THR A 318 10.22 19.22 -21.53
C THR A 318 9.47 18.84 -22.80
N THR A 319 9.95 17.85 -23.55
CA THR A 319 9.40 17.48 -24.86
C THR A 319 9.17 15.98 -24.96
N THR A 320 8.13 15.65 -25.72
CA THR A 320 7.80 14.30 -26.19
C THR A 320 7.93 14.26 -27.71
N SER A 321 8.23 13.09 -28.26
CA SER A 321 8.21 12.84 -29.70
C SER A 321 7.45 11.54 -30.03
N GLY A 322 7.25 11.25 -31.32
CA GLY A 322 6.50 10.06 -31.74
C GLY A 322 4.99 10.12 -31.44
N VAL A 323 4.40 11.31 -31.38
CA VAL A 323 2.95 11.49 -31.18
C VAL A 323 2.37 12.19 -32.40
N ASP A 324 1.44 11.54 -33.10
CA ASP A 324 0.67 12.19 -34.15
C ASP A 324 -0.60 12.83 -33.58
N PHE A 325 -0.88 14.05 -34.03
CA PHE A 325 -2.04 14.83 -33.65
C PHE A 325 -3.05 15.02 -34.79
N GLY A 326 -2.82 14.37 -35.93
CA GLY A 326 -3.68 14.39 -37.10
C GLY A 326 -5.05 13.74 -36.82
N GLY A 327 -6.10 14.30 -37.43
CA GLY A 327 -7.46 13.76 -37.30
C GLY A 327 -8.06 13.84 -35.88
N GLY A 328 -7.47 14.66 -34.99
CA GLY A 328 -7.91 14.81 -33.60
C GLY A 328 -7.32 13.78 -32.63
N ARG A 329 -6.56 12.79 -33.12
CA ARG A 329 -5.83 11.83 -32.28
C ARG A 329 -4.88 12.57 -31.34
N ASN A 330 -4.73 12.05 -30.12
CA ASN A 330 -3.79 12.52 -29.10
C ASN A 330 -3.87 14.02 -28.81
N ALA A 331 -4.97 14.71 -29.16
CA ALA A 331 -5.04 16.18 -29.09
C ALA A 331 -4.77 16.70 -27.67
N ALA A 332 -5.17 15.93 -26.65
CA ALA A 332 -4.91 16.23 -25.25
C ALA A 332 -3.42 16.20 -24.87
N LEU A 333 -2.55 15.54 -25.65
CA LEU A 333 -1.12 15.41 -25.36
C LEU A 333 -0.28 16.53 -25.98
N ARG A 334 -0.88 17.39 -26.81
CA ARG A 334 -0.15 18.40 -27.59
C ARG A 334 0.54 19.41 -26.67
N GLY A 335 1.86 19.55 -26.83
CA GLY A 335 2.69 20.52 -26.11
C GLY A 335 2.91 20.20 -24.63
N LYS A 336 2.56 18.99 -24.18
CA LYS A 336 2.77 18.53 -22.81
C LYS A 336 4.18 17.98 -22.62
N THR A 337 4.72 18.17 -21.42
CA THR A 337 5.94 17.48 -20.99
C THR A 337 5.68 15.97 -20.80
N PRO A 338 6.72 15.13 -20.73
CA PRO A 338 6.53 13.69 -20.47
C PRO A 338 5.71 13.40 -19.21
N LEU A 339 5.96 14.12 -18.12
CA LEU A 339 5.18 14.01 -16.88
C LEU A 339 3.70 14.41 -17.05
N GLN A 340 3.40 15.37 -17.91
CA GLN A 340 2.02 15.77 -18.22
C GLN A 340 1.35 14.79 -19.18
N VAL A 341 2.09 14.17 -20.11
CA VAL A 341 1.57 13.07 -20.95
C VAL A 341 1.27 11.84 -20.09
N MET A 342 2.15 11.52 -19.13
CA MET A 342 1.93 10.44 -18.15
C MET A 342 0.65 10.69 -17.32
N ASP A 343 0.40 11.93 -16.87
CA ASP A 343 -0.85 12.28 -16.17
C ASP A 343 -2.10 11.96 -17.01
N GLU A 344 -2.12 12.35 -18.28
CA GLU A 344 -3.26 12.13 -19.16
C GLU A 344 -3.54 10.65 -19.41
N ILE A 345 -2.47 9.86 -19.59
CA ILE A 345 -2.58 8.41 -19.80
C ILE A 345 -3.06 7.73 -18.52
N ILE A 346 -2.54 8.11 -17.35
CA ILE A 346 -3.00 7.58 -16.06
C ILE A 346 -4.45 7.97 -15.77
N ALA A 347 -4.83 9.21 -16.05
CA ALA A 347 -6.20 9.68 -15.86
C ALA A 347 -7.18 8.88 -16.74
N GLU A 348 -6.82 8.66 -18.00
CA GLU A 348 -7.63 7.86 -18.92
C GLU A 348 -7.68 6.39 -18.53
N ALA A 349 -6.55 5.78 -18.14
CA ALA A 349 -6.51 4.42 -17.63
C ALA A 349 -7.49 4.26 -16.45
N GLY A 350 -7.51 5.23 -15.53
CA GLY A 350 -8.47 5.28 -14.42
C GLY A 350 -9.93 5.37 -14.89
N ARG A 351 -10.22 6.24 -15.87
CA ARG A 351 -11.58 6.36 -16.45
C ARG A 351 -12.06 5.05 -17.10
N GLN A 352 -11.15 4.27 -17.65
CA GLN A 352 -11.46 2.99 -18.29
C GLN A 352 -11.39 1.79 -17.33
N GLY A 353 -11.12 2.04 -16.04
CA GLY A 353 -11.01 0.99 -15.04
C GLY A 353 -9.82 0.07 -15.32
N LEU A 354 -8.65 0.66 -15.55
CA LEU A 354 -7.33 0.03 -15.55
C LEU A 354 -6.54 0.55 -14.34
N MET A 355 -5.62 -0.26 -13.83
CA MET A 355 -4.63 0.13 -12.83
C MET A 355 -3.28 0.40 -13.52
N VAL A 356 -2.40 1.16 -12.87
CA VAL A 356 -1.07 1.51 -13.40
C VAL A 356 0.00 1.21 -12.37
N ILE A 357 1.08 0.55 -12.82
CA ILE A 357 2.35 0.44 -12.12
C ILE A 357 3.35 1.32 -12.85
N LEU A 358 4.01 2.23 -12.13
CA LEU A 358 5.11 3.01 -12.70
C LEU A 358 6.41 2.27 -12.50
N ASP A 359 7.19 2.13 -13.56
CA ASP A 359 8.45 1.39 -13.55
C ASP A 359 9.61 2.29 -13.93
N ASN A 360 10.58 2.46 -13.03
CA ASN A 360 11.82 3.12 -13.42
C ASN A 360 12.70 2.15 -14.23
N HIS A 361 12.52 2.23 -15.55
CA HIS A 361 13.13 1.31 -16.48
C HIS A 361 14.61 1.60 -16.74
N SER A 362 15.00 2.87 -16.65
CA SER A 362 16.38 3.31 -16.86
C SER A 362 16.66 4.68 -16.22
N GLN A 363 17.94 5.05 -16.08
CA GLN A 363 18.28 6.42 -15.68
C GLN A 363 18.31 7.33 -16.90
N ALA A 364 18.93 6.86 -17.99
CA ALA A 364 19.01 7.55 -19.28
C ALA A 364 18.04 6.96 -20.31
N ASP A 365 17.72 7.75 -21.33
CA ASP A 365 16.90 7.31 -22.45
C ASP A 365 17.54 6.11 -23.16
N ASP A 366 16.73 5.11 -23.52
CA ASP A 366 17.16 3.86 -24.17
C ASP A 366 18.19 3.07 -23.34
N GLY A 367 18.28 3.39 -22.04
CA GLY A 367 19.34 2.95 -21.13
C GLY A 367 19.03 1.70 -20.31
N PHE A 368 18.08 0.86 -20.72
CA PHE A 368 17.53 -0.24 -19.93
C PHE A 368 18.55 -1.33 -19.56
N MET A 369 19.62 -1.49 -20.36
CA MET A 369 20.70 -2.46 -20.10
C MET A 369 21.67 -2.04 -18.97
N PHE A 370 21.41 -0.94 -18.27
CA PHE A 370 22.27 -0.51 -17.18
C PHE A 370 21.93 -1.22 -15.88
N ASP A 371 22.95 -1.80 -15.26
CA ASP A 371 22.82 -2.83 -14.24
C ASP A 371 22.41 -2.29 -12.85
N LEU A 372 22.85 -1.09 -12.50
CA LEU A 372 22.59 -0.43 -11.22
C LEU A 372 21.58 0.74 -11.33
N TRP A 373 21.04 1.17 -10.20
CA TRP A 373 20.11 2.31 -10.08
C TRP A 373 20.81 3.68 -10.00
N TYR A 374 22.13 3.70 -10.17
CA TYR A 374 22.97 4.88 -10.19
C TYR A 374 24.10 4.72 -11.21
N GLY A 375 24.75 5.81 -11.58
CA GLY A 375 25.99 5.87 -12.37
C GLY A 375 25.79 6.15 -13.85
N GLN A 376 24.67 5.72 -14.45
CA GLN A 376 24.40 5.95 -15.86
C GLN A 376 24.20 7.45 -16.10
N ASN A 377 24.89 8.02 -17.09
CA ASN A 377 24.84 9.46 -17.40
C ASN A 377 25.00 10.41 -16.19
N GLY A 378 25.73 9.96 -15.15
CA GLY A 378 25.99 10.76 -13.95
C GLY A 378 24.81 10.87 -12.96
N PHE A 379 23.70 10.15 -13.18
CA PHE A 379 22.63 10.04 -12.20
C PHE A 379 23.14 9.35 -10.94
N THR A 380 22.82 9.89 -9.77
CA THR A 380 23.20 9.31 -8.47
C THR A 380 22.05 8.49 -7.87
N GLU A 381 22.34 7.68 -6.86
CA GLU A 381 21.27 7.02 -6.08
C GLU A 381 20.31 8.05 -5.45
N ASP A 382 20.83 9.23 -5.09
CA ASP A 382 20.02 10.31 -4.53
C ASP A 382 19.07 10.91 -5.58
N ASP A 383 19.52 11.04 -6.83
CA ASP A 383 18.66 11.46 -7.95
C ASP A 383 17.51 10.45 -8.17
N TRP A 384 17.83 9.16 -8.13
CA TRP A 384 16.87 8.07 -8.27
C TRP A 384 15.85 8.04 -7.12
N VAL A 385 16.30 8.16 -5.87
CA VAL A 385 15.41 8.27 -4.70
C VAL A 385 14.53 9.54 -4.78
N ALA A 386 15.10 10.68 -5.19
CA ALA A 386 14.36 11.92 -5.35
C ALA A 386 13.28 11.83 -6.45
N ALA A 387 13.55 11.09 -7.53
CA ALA A 387 12.55 10.82 -8.55
C ALA A 387 11.37 10.03 -7.98
N TRP A 388 11.61 8.99 -7.19
CA TRP A 388 10.54 8.25 -6.52
C TRP A 388 9.74 9.11 -5.53
N GLN A 389 10.40 9.99 -4.78
CA GLN A 389 9.70 10.94 -3.91
C GLN A 389 8.84 11.93 -4.71
N SER A 390 9.31 12.38 -5.87
CA SER A 390 8.57 13.26 -6.78
C SER A 390 7.32 12.57 -7.33
N LEU A 391 7.45 11.34 -7.85
CA LEU A 391 6.32 10.56 -8.35
C LEU A 391 5.35 10.18 -7.22
N ALA A 392 5.85 9.82 -6.03
CA ALA A 392 5.03 9.60 -4.86
C ALA A 392 4.24 10.85 -4.48
N THR A 393 4.87 12.03 -4.49
CA THR A 393 4.20 13.32 -4.22
C THR A 393 3.11 13.60 -5.25
N ARG A 394 3.41 13.38 -6.52
CA ARG A 394 2.50 13.61 -7.65
C ARG A 394 1.29 12.70 -7.61
N TYR A 395 1.48 11.42 -7.31
CA TYR A 395 0.45 10.39 -7.45
C TYR A 395 -0.09 9.81 -6.13
N LYS A 396 0.27 10.39 -4.96
CA LYS A 396 -0.23 9.92 -3.65
C LYS A 396 -1.75 9.78 -3.58
N ASN A 397 -2.49 10.70 -4.22
CA ASN A 397 -3.95 10.72 -4.24
C ASN A 397 -4.56 10.13 -5.52
N THR A 398 -3.74 9.65 -6.45
CA THR A 398 -4.19 9.06 -7.71
C THR A 398 -4.39 7.57 -7.52
N ALA A 399 -5.64 7.13 -7.29
CA ALA A 399 -5.96 5.73 -7.01
C ALA A 399 -5.49 4.79 -8.13
N THR A 400 -5.58 5.22 -9.39
CA THR A 400 -5.15 4.45 -10.58
C THR A 400 -3.72 3.96 -10.47
N VAL A 401 -2.82 4.74 -9.89
CA VAL A 401 -1.43 4.33 -9.67
C VAL A 401 -1.37 3.45 -8.44
N VAL A 402 -1.22 2.14 -8.63
CA VAL A 402 -1.31 1.15 -7.54
C VAL A 402 0.03 0.76 -6.97
N GLY A 403 1.12 0.92 -7.73
CA GLY A 403 2.45 0.55 -7.29
C GLY A 403 3.60 1.26 -8.00
N PHE A 404 4.77 1.16 -7.37
CA PHE A 404 6.05 1.67 -7.85
C PHE A 404 7.03 0.52 -7.99
N ASP A 405 7.42 0.22 -9.23
CA ASP A 405 8.45 -0.75 -9.57
C ASP A 405 9.80 -0.04 -9.65
N LEU A 406 10.61 -0.29 -8.61
CA LEU A 406 11.63 0.66 -8.18
C LEU A 406 12.78 0.82 -9.17
N LYS A 407 13.21 -0.28 -9.79
CA LYS A 407 14.19 -0.30 -10.87
C LYS A 407 13.97 -1.58 -11.67
N ASN A 408 13.88 -1.41 -12.98
CA ASN A 408 13.92 -2.51 -13.93
C ASN A 408 15.27 -3.24 -13.90
N GLU A 409 15.17 -4.55 -13.78
CA GLU A 409 16.20 -5.53 -14.02
C GLU A 409 17.57 -5.21 -13.41
N PRO A 410 17.73 -5.10 -12.07
CA PRO A 410 19.06 -5.15 -11.48
C PRO A 410 19.79 -6.42 -11.92
N HIS A 411 21.02 -6.29 -12.42
CA HIS A 411 21.80 -7.42 -12.95
C HIS A 411 23.30 -7.17 -12.84
N GLY A 412 24.13 -8.00 -13.46
CA GLY A 412 25.57 -7.77 -13.58
C GLY A 412 26.24 -7.58 -12.22
N SER A 413 26.65 -6.35 -11.92
CA SER A 413 27.30 -6.01 -10.66
C SER A 413 26.34 -5.82 -9.48
N ALA A 414 25.02 -5.83 -9.68
CA ALA A 414 24.03 -5.77 -8.60
C ALA A 414 24.14 -7.01 -7.71
N THR A 415 24.09 -6.79 -6.39
CA THR A 415 24.18 -7.85 -5.38
C THR A 415 22.93 -7.83 -4.48
N TRP A 416 22.74 -8.88 -3.69
CA TRP A 416 21.65 -8.96 -2.72
C TRP A 416 22.15 -9.39 -1.34
N GLY A 417 21.91 -8.57 -0.31
CA GLY A 417 22.18 -8.92 1.09
C GLY A 417 23.63 -8.75 1.54
N THR A 418 24.47 -8.11 0.72
CA THR A 418 25.89 -7.83 1.02
C THR A 418 26.09 -6.58 1.89
N GLY A 419 25.13 -5.67 1.90
CA GLY A 419 25.19 -4.37 2.58
C GLY A 419 26.04 -3.31 1.87
N THR A 420 26.63 -3.63 0.71
CA THR A 420 27.50 -2.72 -0.05
C THR A 420 26.70 -1.68 -0.85
N ALA A 421 27.40 -0.76 -1.51
CA ALA A 421 26.77 0.29 -2.32
C ALA A 421 25.90 -0.31 -3.44
N ASN A 422 26.33 -1.39 -4.08
CA ASN A 422 25.62 -2.15 -5.10
C ASN A 422 24.69 -3.25 -4.53
N ASP A 423 24.31 -3.21 -3.26
CA ASP A 423 23.28 -4.10 -2.70
C ASP A 423 21.87 -3.60 -3.05
N TRP A 424 21.20 -4.29 -3.98
CA TRP A 424 19.87 -3.94 -4.45
C TRP A 424 18.84 -3.96 -3.31
N ARG A 425 18.91 -4.93 -2.40
CA ARG A 425 17.98 -5.02 -1.27
C ARG A 425 18.06 -3.78 -0.38
N ARG A 426 19.27 -3.26 -0.14
CA ARG A 426 19.49 -2.00 0.61
C ARG A 426 18.86 -0.81 -0.12
N ALA A 427 19.08 -0.71 -1.43
CA ALA A 427 18.58 0.41 -2.22
C ALA A 427 17.05 0.38 -2.40
N ALA A 428 16.46 -0.79 -2.58
CA ALA A 428 15.02 -1.00 -2.61
C ALA A 428 14.36 -0.57 -1.28
N GLU A 429 14.95 -0.92 -0.14
CA GLU A 429 14.49 -0.43 1.17
C GLU A 429 14.57 1.11 1.25
N ARG A 430 15.68 1.71 0.77
CA ARG A 430 15.87 3.16 0.80
C ARG A 430 14.81 3.89 -0.03
N ALA A 431 14.68 3.55 -1.31
CA ALA A 431 13.74 4.21 -2.23
C ALA A 431 12.27 3.90 -1.87
N GLY A 432 11.97 2.63 -1.57
CA GLY A 432 10.64 2.20 -1.16
C GLY A 432 10.15 2.94 0.09
N ASN A 433 11.00 3.09 1.11
CA ASN A 433 10.65 3.82 2.33
C ASN A 433 10.52 5.33 2.10
N ALA A 434 11.35 5.91 1.23
CA ALA A 434 11.24 7.31 0.85
C ALA A 434 9.91 7.59 0.13
N ALA A 435 9.49 6.71 -0.78
CA ALA A 435 8.20 6.81 -1.47
C ALA A 435 7.01 6.58 -0.51
N LEU A 436 7.06 5.54 0.33
CA LEU A 436 5.98 5.20 1.26
C LEU A 436 5.76 6.25 2.36
N THR A 437 6.80 7.00 2.73
CA THR A 437 6.66 8.16 3.64
C THR A 437 5.70 9.21 3.07
N ILE A 438 5.64 9.33 1.74
CA ILE A 438 4.81 10.32 1.03
C ILE A 438 3.49 9.71 0.56
N ALA A 439 3.51 8.47 0.08
CA ALA A 439 2.39 7.77 -0.50
C ALA A 439 2.20 6.38 0.15
N PRO A 440 1.72 6.31 1.41
CA PRO A 440 1.68 5.08 2.21
C PRO A 440 0.67 4.04 1.72
N SER A 441 -0.13 4.35 0.70
CA SER A 441 -1.13 3.45 0.11
C SER A 441 -0.62 2.73 -1.15
N LYS A 442 0.62 2.97 -1.60
CA LYS A 442 1.17 2.38 -2.83
C LYS A 442 1.89 1.08 -2.53
N LEU A 443 1.75 0.10 -3.42
CA LEU A 443 2.62 -1.07 -3.40
C LEU A 443 4.03 -0.66 -3.81
N ILE A 444 5.03 -1.29 -3.19
CA ILE A 444 6.42 -1.20 -3.61
C ILE A 444 6.77 -2.54 -4.25
N VAL A 445 7.04 -2.49 -5.55
CA VAL A 445 7.37 -3.62 -6.39
C VAL A 445 8.91 -3.68 -6.46
N VAL A 446 9.46 -4.84 -6.09
CA VAL A 446 10.91 -5.05 -6.00
C VAL A 446 11.31 -6.25 -6.81
N GLU A 447 12.01 -6.01 -7.90
CA GLU A 447 12.57 -7.07 -8.74
C GLU A 447 13.74 -7.79 -8.06
N GLY A 448 14.18 -8.89 -8.67
CA GLY A 448 15.37 -9.63 -8.27
C GLY A 448 16.68 -9.00 -8.75
N VAL A 449 17.76 -9.76 -8.62
CA VAL A 449 19.05 -9.49 -9.29
C VAL A 449 19.29 -10.57 -10.36
N GLU A 450 20.44 -10.57 -11.04
CA GLU A 450 20.86 -11.70 -11.90
C GLU A 450 21.50 -12.83 -11.07
N ASN A 451 22.42 -12.45 -10.18
CA ASN A 451 23.30 -13.37 -9.45
C ASN A 451 23.03 -13.31 -7.94
N SER A 452 22.34 -14.33 -7.41
CA SER A 452 22.12 -14.51 -5.97
C SER A 452 21.91 -15.98 -5.65
N GLY A 453 22.28 -16.41 -4.44
CA GLY A 453 22.02 -17.76 -3.97
C GLY A 453 22.73 -18.84 -4.78
N THR A 454 21.97 -19.83 -5.26
CA THR A 454 22.50 -21.09 -5.80
C THR A 454 22.52 -21.15 -7.32
N GLN A 455 21.79 -20.28 -8.00
CA GLN A 455 21.71 -20.25 -9.46
C GLN A 455 21.69 -18.82 -9.99
N THR A 456 22.29 -18.59 -11.16
CA THR A 456 22.04 -17.38 -11.96
C THR A 456 20.64 -17.45 -12.59
N HIS A 457 19.99 -16.30 -12.73
CA HIS A 457 18.65 -16.17 -13.32
C HIS A 457 18.63 -15.07 -14.38
N TRP A 458 17.48 -14.82 -15.01
CA TRP A 458 17.29 -13.64 -15.84
C TRP A 458 17.59 -12.36 -15.05
N TRP A 459 17.92 -11.27 -15.75
CA TRP A 459 18.04 -9.97 -15.13
C TRP A 459 16.72 -9.62 -14.42
N GLY A 460 16.80 -9.11 -13.18
CA GLY A 460 15.60 -8.93 -12.35
C GLY A 460 14.90 -10.23 -11.88
N GLY A 461 15.34 -11.42 -12.29
CA GLY A 461 14.64 -12.68 -12.03
C GLY A 461 15.03 -13.41 -10.73
N ASN A 462 16.19 -13.11 -10.15
CA ASN A 462 16.71 -13.84 -9.00
C ASN A 462 16.31 -13.25 -7.65
N LEU A 463 15.42 -13.92 -6.94
CA LEU A 463 14.95 -13.55 -5.62
C LEU A 463 15.39 -14.54 -4.52
N GLU A 464 16.41 -15.36 -4.77
CA GLU A 464 16.92 -16.32 -3.78
C GLU A 464 17.41 -15.62 -2.51
N GLY A 465 18.08 -14.47 -2.67
CA GLY A 465 18.61 -13.68 -1.56
C GLY A 465 17.53 -13.21 -0.58
N ALA A 466 16.28 -13.06 -1.02
CA ALA A 466 15.16 -12.62 -0.18
C ALA A 466 14.83 -13.63 0.95
N ARG A 467 15.21 -14.91 0.80
CA ARG A 467 14.99 -15.95 1.82
C ARG A 467 15.71 -15.63 3.12
N THR A 468 16.94 -15.12 3.01
CA THR A 468 17.81 -14.80 4.15
C THR A 468 17.77 -13.31 4.48
N TYR A 469 17.71 -12.47 3.45
CA TYR A 469 17.75 -11.01 3.54
C TYR A 469 16.50 -10.42 2.88
N PRO A 470 15.31 -10.52 3.50
CA PRO A 470 14.10 -9.95 2.94
C PRO A 470 14.19 -8.42 2.95
N VAL A 471 13.59 -7.78 1.95
CA VAL A 471 13.35 -6.34 1.94
C VAL A 471 12.39 -5.97 3.08
N ARG A 472 12.73 -4.94 3.85
CA ARG A 472 11.92 -4.44 4.97
C ARG A 472 11.48 -3.01 4.73
N LEU A 473 10.18 -2.84 4.53
CA LEU A 473 9.56 -1.53 4.34
C LEU A 473 9.03 -0.98 5.68
N SER A 474 9.00 0.34 5.81
CA SER A 474 8.52 1.07 6.99
C SER A 474 7.00 1.03 7.12
N VAL A 475 6.29 0.81 6.01
CA VAL A 475 4.84 0.57 5.99
C VAL A 475 4.59 -0.91 5.70
N PRO A 476 3.94 -1.65 6.62
CA PRO A 476 3.67 -3.06 6.42
C PRO A 476 2.66 -3.26 5.28
N ASN A 477 2.60 -4.49 4.75
CA ASN A 477 1.60 -4.90 3.76
C ASN A 477 1.67 -4.10 2.44
N ARG A 478 2.89 -3.72 2.00
CA ARG A 478 3.14 -2.99 0.75
C ARG A 478 4.12 -3.64 -0.21
N LEU A 479 4.91 -4.61 0.25
CA LEU A 479 5.95 -5.24 -0.56
C LEU A 479 5.36 -6.31 -1.50
N VAL A 480 5.68 -6.21 -2.79
CA VAL A 480 5.47 -7.25 -3.80
C VAL A 480 6.83 -7.53 -4.45
N TYR A 481 7.22 -8.80 -4.54
CA TYR A 481 8.44 -9.16 -5.27
C TYR A 481 8.12 -9.42 -6.75
N SER A 482 9.02 -9.03 -7.65
CA SER A 482 8.73 -9.00 -9.08
C SER A 482 9.81 -9.61 -9.98
N PRO A 483 9.86 -10.95 -10.13
CA PRO A 483 10.83 -11.58 -11.02
C PRO A 483 10.46 -11.35 -12.50
N HIS A 484 11.48 -11.24 -13.35
CA HIS A 484 11.35 -11.38 -14.80
C HIS A 484 11.74 -12.79 -15.24
N GLU A 485 11.09 -13.30 -16.29
CA GLU A 485 11.35 -14.63 -16.83
C GLU A 485 11.06 -14.66 -18.33
N TYR A 486 12.02 -15.16 -19.11
CA TYR A 486 11.94 -15.17 -20.58
C TYR A 486 12.24 -16.53 -21.20
N GLY A 487 11.84 -16.66 -22.46
CA GLY A 487 12.06 -17.83 -23.29
C GLY A 487 13.31 -17.75 -24.17
N PRO A 488 13.54 -18.76 -25.04
CA PRO A 488 14.68 -18.81 -25.94
C PRO A 488 14.69 -17.72 -27.02
N GLY A 489 13.58 -16.99 -27.21
CA GLY A 489 13.51 -15.84 -28.13
C GLY A 489 14.35 -14.65 -27.66
N VAL A 490 14.52 -14.48 -26.34
CA VAL A 490 15.36 -13.44 -25.73
C VAL A 490 16.81 -13.92 -25.59
N PHE A 491 17.02 -15.09 -24.98
CA PHE A 491 18.35 -15.70 -24.91
C PHE A 491 18.28 -17.23 -24.85
N ASN A 492 19.11 -17.92 -25.63
CA ASN A 492 19.11 -19.38 -25.71
C ASN A 492 19.86 -20.02 -24.53
N GLN A 493 19.23 -20.00 -23.37
CA GLN A 493 19.73 -20.65 -22.15
C GLN A 493 19.87 -22.17 -22.32
N PRO A 494 20.85 -22.84 -21.68
CA PRO A 494 21.14 -24.26 -21.91
C PRO A 494 19.94 -25.19 -21.69
N TRP A 495 19.08 -24.87 -20.71
CA TRP A 495 17.92 -25.68 -20.36
C TRP A 495 16.85 -25.73 -21.45
N PHE A 496 16.84 -24.82 -22.44
CA PHE A 496 15.90 -24.87 -23.56
C PHE A 496 16.21 -25.98 -24.57
N SER A 497 17.44 -26.52 -24.54
CA SER A 497 17.85 -27.68 -25.33
C SER A 497 17.88 -29.00 -24.54
N ASP A 498 17.60 -28.96 -23.24
CA ASP A 498 17.66 -30.16 -22.38
C ASP A 498 16.39 -31.00 -22.54
N PRO A 499 16.49 -32.34 -22.68
CA PRO A 499 15.31 -33.22 -22.76
C PRO A 499 14.41 -33.14 -21.51
N ASN A 500 14.95 -32.72 -20.36
CA ASN A 500 14.24 -32.53 -19.10
C ASN A 500 13.84 -31.07 -18.85
N MET A 501 13.86 -30.20 -19.87
CA MET A 501 13.54 -28.76 -19.82
C MET A 501 12.41 -28.44 -18.85
N SER A 502 11.27 -29.15 -18.94
CA SER A 502 10.11 -28.87 -18.10
C SER A 502 10.42 -28.99 -16.60
N SER A 503 11.00 -30.11 -16.17
CA SER A 503 11.36 -30.30 -14.76
C SER A 503 12.46 -29.36 -14.27
N ILE A 504 13.36 -28.93 -15.18
CA ILE A 504 14.40 -27.95 -14.89
C ILE A 504 13.77 -26.58 -14.65
N LEU A 505 12.87 -26.15 -15.53
CA LEU A 505 12.17 -24.87 -15.42
C LEU A 505 11.35 -24.78 -14.13
N ASP A 506 10.53 -25.78 -13.81
CA ASP A 506 9.71 -25.78 -12.59
C ASP A 506 10.59 -25.62 -11.34
N ARG A 507 11.71 -26.34 -11.29
CA ARG A 507 12.68 -26.24 -10.19
C ARG A 507 13.34 -24.86 -10.16
N ARG A 508 13.73 -24.32 -11.31
CA ARG A 508 14.42 -23.02 -11.39
C ARG A 508 13.49 -21.89 -10.95
N TRP A 509 12.23 -21.90 -11.36
CA TRP A 509 11.25 -20.90 -10.94
C TRP A 509 10.96 -21.01 -9.45
N GLU A 510 10.74 -22.22 -8.94
CA GLU A 510 10.46 -22.42 -7.51
C GLU A 510 11.64 -22.03 -6.62
N THR A 511 12.87 -22.41 -6.99
CA THR A 511 14.10 -22.01 -6.27
C THR A 511 14.31 -20.50 -6.35
N GLY A 512 14.21 -19.92 -7.55
CA GLY A 512 14.53 -18.52 -7.82
C GLY A 512 13.58 -17.53 -7.14
N PHE A 513 12.27 -17.76 -7.22
CA PHE A 513 11.27 -16.80 -6.76
C PHE A 513 9.98 -17.44 -6.25
N GLY A 514 9.57 -18.57 -6.80
CA GLY A 514 8.30 -19.23 -6.48
C GLY A 514 8.10 -19.60 -5.03
N TYR A 515 9.19 -19.94 -4.33
CA TYR A 515 9.16 -20.30 -2.92
C TYR A 515 8.57 -19.20 -2.03
N LEU A 516 8.71 -17.92 -2.41
CA LEU A 516 8.15 -16.79 -1.65
C LEU A 516 6.63 -16.87 -1.63
N HIS A 517 6.05 -17.25 -2.77
CA HIS A 517 4.62 -17.46 -2.90
C HIS A 517 4.17 -18.75 -2.21
N THR A 518 4.87 -19.87 -2.46
CA THR A 518 4.52 -21.19 -1.90
C THR A 518 4.58 -21.21 -0.37
N ALA A 519 5.54 -20.50 0.23
CA ALA A 519 5.67 -20.40 1.68
C ALA A 519 4.71 -19.39 2.34
N GLY A 520 3.91 -18.65 1.55
CA GLY A 520 3.02 -17.62 2.09
C GLY A 520 3.74 -16.32 2.50
N THR A 521 5.00 -16.13 2.08
CA THR A 521 5.88 -15.05 2.56
C THR A 521 5.50 -13.67 2.00
N ALA A 522 5.33 -13.58 0.68
CA ALA A 522 5.02 -12.33 -0.01
C ALA A 522 4.39 -12.62 -1.38
N PRO A 523 3.60 -11.70 -1.94
CA PRO A 523 3.06 -11.86 -3.28
C PRO A 523 4.15 -11.76 -4.34
N ILE A 524 3.93 -12.47 -5.44
CA ILE A 524 4.72 -12.39 -6.66
C ILE A 524 3.90 -11.69 -7.74
N LEU A 525 4.52 -10.72 -8.40
CA LEU A 525 4.10 -10.14 -9.68
C LEU A 525 5.18 -10.49 -10.71
N VAL A 526 4.92 -11.33 -11.71
CA VAL A 526 5.88 -11.49 -12.81
C VAL A 526 5.84 -10.22 -13.65
N GLY A 527 6.80 -9.32 -13.44
CA GLY A 527 6.85 -7.98 -14.03
C GLY A 527 7.00 -8.01 -15.55
N GLU A 528 7.75 -8.99 -16.05
CA GLU A 528 7.91 -9.24 -17.47
C GLU A 528 8.05 -10.72 -17.78
N PHE A 529 7.37 -11.10 -18.86
CA PHE A 529 7.57 -12.33 -19.61
C PHE A 529 6.96 -12.14 -21.00
N GLY A 530 7.57 -12.70 -22.02
CA GLY A 530 7.15 -12.49 -23.40
C GLY A 530 7.71 -13.54 -24.35
N ALA A 531 7.05 -13.71 -25.49
CA ALA A 531 7.49 -14.62 -26.55
C ALA A 531 7.14 -14.09 -27.94
N LYS A 532 8.04 -14.28 -28.90
CA LYS A 532 7.78 -13.96 -30.31
C LYS A 532 6.94 -15.05 -30.97
N ASN A 533 7.29 -16.31 -30.72
CA ASN A 533 6.62 -17.47 -31.29
C ASN A 533 5.96 -18.33 -30.20
N VAL A 534 4.63 -18.26 -30.15
CA VAL A 534 3.81 -19.03 -29.20
C VAL A 534 3.26 -20.34 -29.78
N GLY A 535 3.77 -20.76 -30.95
CA GLY A 535 3.36 -21.98 -31.67
C GLY A 535 3.43 -23.26 -30.81
N THR A 536 2.56 -24.23 -31.09
CA THR A 536 2.48 -25.45 -30.27
C THR A 536 3.68 -26.38 -30.41
N ASP A 537 4.41 -26.26 -31.52
CA ASP A 537 5.54 -27.08 -31.93
C ASP A 537 6.92 -26.46 -31.59
N THR A 538 6.96 -25.18 -31.20
CA THR A 538 8.21 -24.47 -30.92
C THR A 538 8.67 -24.63 -29.47
N VAL A 539 9.98 -24.50 -29.24
CA VAL A 539 10.56 -24.51 -27.88
C VAL A 539 10.03 -23.33 -27.05
N GLU A 540 9.98 -22.14 -27.66
CA GLU A 540 9.46 -20.93 -27.03
C GLU A 540 7.99 -21.06 -26.66
N GLY A 541 7.16 -21.60 -27.55
CA GLY A 541 5.76 -21.88 -27.28
C GLY A 541 5.58 -22.91 -26.15
N ARG A 542 6.42 -23.96 -26.09
CA ARG A 542 6.40 -24.91 -24.96
C ARG A 542 6.76 -24.23 -23.64
N TRP A 543 7.79 -23.39 -23.62
CA TRP A 543 8.18 -22.61 -22.43
C TRP A 543 7.03 -21.72 -21.97
N ILE A 544 6.46 -20.88 -22.83
CA ILE A 544 5.47 -19.89 -22.39
C ILE A 544 4.19 -20.55 -21.89
N ARG A 545 3.75 -21.66 -22.51
CA ARG A 545 2.61 -22.44 -22.01
C ARG A 545 2.89 -23.07 -20.66
N GLN A 546 4.11 -23.59 -20.45
CA GLN A 546 4.47 -24.11 -19.15
C GLN A 546 4.52 -23.01 -18.08
N PHE A 547 5.11 -21.86 -18.41
CA PHE A 547 5.25 -20.76 -17.46
C PHE A 547 3.91 -20.10 -17.11
N THR A 548 3.02 -19.93 -18.09
CA THR A 548 1.64 -19.48 -17.84
C THR A 548 0.85 -20.49 -17.00
N ASN A 549 1.01 -21.80 -17.21
CA ASN A 549 0.44 -22.83 -16.34
C ASN A 549 0.99 -22.74 -14.91
N TYR A 550 2.30 -22.53 -14.75
CA TYR A 550 2.94 -22.35 -13.44
C TYR A 550 2.33 -21.16 -12.69
N MET A 551 2.25 -19.99 -13.33
CA MET A 551 1.64 -18.78 -12.74
C MET A 551 0.15 -18.99 -12.40
N SER A 552 -0.62 -19.53 -13.34
CA SER A 552 -2.06 -19.78 -13.19
C SER A 552 -2.36 -20.73 -12.02
N SER A 553 -1.59 -21.81 -11.88
CA SER A 553 -1.76 -22.79 -10.80
C SER A 553 -1.57 -22.21 -9.39
N LYS A 554 -0.91 -21.05 -9.30
CA LYS A 554 -0.61 -20.35 -8.05
C LYS A 554 -1.39 -19.05 -7.87
N GLY A 555 -2.11 -18.56 -8.88
CA GLY A 555 -2.75 -17.24 -8.82
C GLY A 555 -1.76 -16.07 -8.82
N ILE A 556 -0.57 -16.25 -9.41
CA ILE A 556 0.48 -15.23 -9.47
C ILE A 556 0.03 -14.06 -10.37
N SER A 557 0.27 -12.83 -9.90
CA SER A 557 0.05 -11.62 -10.71
C SER A 557 1.10 -11.51 -11.81
N TRP A 558 0.79 -10.87 -12.93
CA TRP A 558 1.71 -10.79 -14.07
C TRP A 558 1.46 -9.57 -14.98
N THR A 559 2.50 -9.13 -15.68
CA THR A 559 2.44 -8.12 -16.75
C THR A 559 3.19 -8.63 -17.99
N PHE A 560 2.47 -8.87 -19.09
CA PHE A 560 3.07 -9.41 -20.32
C PHE A 560 3.98 -8.37 -20.99
N TRP A 561 5.15 -8.80 -21.45
CA TRP A 561 6.04 -8.01 -22.30
C TRP A 561 5.85 -8.41 -23.77
N SER A 562 5.22 -7.58 -24.61
CA SER A 562 4.66 -6.25 -24.32
C SER A 562 3.39 -5.98 -25.13
N TRP A 563 2.74 -4.84 -24.89
CA TRP A 563 1.67 -4.35 -25.75
C TRP A 563 2.19 -4.06 -27.16
N ASN A 564 3.38 -3.49 -27.20
CA ASN A 564 4.00 -2.94 -28.38
C ASN A 564 4.49 -4.04 -29.34
N PRO A 565 4.27 -3.92 -30.66
CA PRO A 565 4.83 -4.87 -31.62
C PRO A 565 6.35 -4.73 -31.78
N ASN A 566 6.90 -3.54 -31.49
CA ASN A 566 8.28 -3.19 -31.82
C ASN A 566 9.32 -3.55 -30.77
N SER A 567 9.06 -4.55 -29.91
CA SER A 567 10.12 -5.23 -29.17
C SER A 567 10.75 -6.30 -30.06
N GLY A 568 12.06 -6.22 -30.31
CA GLY A 568 12.71 -6.98 -31.39
C GLY A 568 12.70 -8.49 -31.21
N ASP A 569 12.93 -8.95 -29.98
CA ASP A 569 13.09 -10.33 -29.55
C ASP A 569 11.79 -10.99 -29.08
N THR A 570 10.82 -10.23 -28.56
CA THR A 570 9.52 -10.77 -28.13
C THR A 570 8.35 -10.42 -29.05
N GLY A 571 8.47 -9.37 -29.86
CA GLY A 571 7.30 -8.69 -30.43
C GLY A 571 6.34 -8.24 -29.32
N GLY A 572 5.04 -8.22 -29.61
CA GLY A 572 4.03 -7.96 -28.57
C GLY A 572 2.66 -8.52 -28.89
N VAL A 573 1.68 -8.09 -28.09
CA VAL A 573 0.25 -8.39 -28.24
C VAL A 573 -0.28 -7.79 -29.53
N LEU A 574 0.12 -6.55 -29.86
CA LEU A 574 -0.18 -5.97 -31.16
C LEU A 574 0.73 -6.52 -32.26
N LYS A 575 0.22 -6.51 -33.49
CA LYS A 575 0.98 -6.66 -34.73
C LYS A 575 1.60 -5.32 -35.14
N ASP A 576 2.51 -5.37 -36.12
CA ASP A 576 3.27 -4.20 -36.62
C ASP A 576 2.40 -3.04 -37.14
N ASP A 577 1.12 -3.28 -37.44
CA ASP A 577 0.15 -2.26 -37.82
C ASP A 577 -0.40 -1.43 -36.63
N TRP A 578 0.05 -1.73 -35.41
CA TRP A 578 -0.36 -1.11 -34.14
C TRP A 578 -1.88 -1.19 -33.88
N THR A 579 -2.59 -2.11 -34.53
CA THR A 579 -4.05 -2.20 -34.47
C THR A 579 -4.54 -3.63 -34.29
N THR A 580 -4.02 -4.55 -35.09
CA THR A 580 -4.41 -5.95 -35.06
C THR A 580 -3.71 -6.65 -33.89
N VAL A 581 -4.41 -7.59 -33.23
CA VAL A 581 -3.89 -8.37 -32.10
C VAL A 581 -3.41 -9.74 -32.58
N HIS A 582 -2.33 -10.24 -31.99
CA HIS A 582 -1.98 -11.65 -31.98
C HIS A 582 -2.89 -12.38 -30.99
N ALA A 583 -3.97 -13.01 -31.48
CA ALA A 583 -4.98 -13.64 -30.63
C ALA A 583 -4.45 -14.85 -29.80
N ASP A 584 -3.27 -15.33 -30.14
CA ASP A 584 -2.53 -16.39 -29.47
C ASP A 584 -1.60 -15.90 -28.34
N LYS A 585 -1.48 -14.57 -28.16
CA LYS A 585 -0.65 -13.92 -27.15
C LYS A 585 -1.45 -13.26 -26.03
#